data_AF-A0A7Y5SVV9-F1
#
_entry.id   AF-A0A7Y5SVV9-F1
#
_cell.length_a   1.000
_cell.length_b   1.000
_cell.length_c   1.000
_cell.angle_alpha   90.00
_cell.angle_beta   90.00
_cell.angle_gamma   90.00
#
_symmetry.space_group_name_H-M   'P 1'
#
loop_
_entity.id
_entity.type
_entity.pdbx_description
1 polymer ?
#
loop_
_entity_poly.entity_id
_entity_poly.type
_entity_poly.pdbx_seq_one_letter_code
_entity_poly.pdbx_strand_id
1 'polypeptide(L)'
;MIKALSLCAVWVLTSVCAAQTAPDGNAHPSPPELTPISVPITDPFGPPVKDRAAIVTPEQKSEFAVQVDLEPLRDLAVFHGGRVKVLETLARETMHEIVGRRDYMDYLKTPKAGGGEDVKAFKYDPLFTLLDLTIDPVYYLDKPLINVGYLPMREALLTKAFPGDASRIERWKKVGRVTPAMVDQHLGAIMREVMNEKDIEQYRTSAGRVDTAVRIFLDGKQNIVLVAPERADLAWRHISTLGNDSPARAAALALGEAWRARDVARVNQAARDLAAALPTINAEIYPTGRRTLEMTYNKANAFEWGYWAYFFSVVSLLLAFGTGRKGMAWLGGVLLLVALGLHGFGFVLRCLIAERFAIQNQFESMTGLSLFAVLVGAAIMIARRQWLFGAAAATVGFMVLLTATQMGIPGVNIQREAAILNTSVLLKYHVTTVLCSYGLIALGFVVSLFYLGVHYAGRLNQEQAVTTTGVHSVALAALGEDEAPRARTLGDLDKAQMILLQLAFWTLGVGILLGAWWADHSWGRWWAFDPKETWALITWIIYLMVIHLRFAVKDRGLTTAWMSVLGFIVMLWTYFGVNLLLPGLHAYA
;
A
#
# COMPACT_ATOMS: atom_id res chain seq x y z
N MET A 1 -39.07 13.92 -4.07
CA MET A 1 -38.49 12.59 -3.78
C MET A 1 -36.95 12.52 -3.88
N ILE A 2 -36.20 13.63 -3.74
CA ILE A 2 -34.71 13.66 -3.82
C ILE A 2 -34.10 14.37 -2.57
N LYS A 3 -34.73 14.24 -1.40
CA LYS A 3 -34.20 14.82 -0.14
C LYS A 3 -34.20 13.86 1.06
N ALA A 4 -34.46 12.57 0.85
CA ALA A 4 -34.57 11.58 1.92
C ALA A 4 -33.52 10.44 1.86
N LEU A 5 -32.57 10.47 0.92
CA LEU A 5 -31.59 9.39 0.72
C LEU A 5 -30.16 9.71 1.22
N SER A 6 -29.93 10.90 1.77
CA SER A 6 -28.58 11.37 2.10
C SER A 6 -28.17 11.21 3.58
N LEU A 7 -28.99 10.58 4.42
CA LEU A 7 -28.74 10.50 5.88
C LEU A 7 -28.85 9.10 6.51
N CYS A 8 -29.20 8.06 5.75
CA CYS A 8 -29.42 6.72 6.33
C CYS A 8 -28.23 5.74 6.22
N ALA A 9 -27.07 6.13 5.66
CA ALA A 9 -25.95 5.19 5.46
C ALA A 9 -24.86 5.22 6.56
N VAL A 10 -25.01 6.02 7.62
CA VAL A 10 -23.93 6.24 8.61
C VAL A 10 -24.23 5.66 10.00
N TRP A 11 -25.40 5.05 10.24
CA TRP A 11 -25.85 4.77 11.62
C TRP A 11 -26.26 3.32 11.96
N VAL A 12 -25.74 2.29 11.27
CA VAL A 12 -26.10 0.88 11.59
C VAL A 12 -24.91 -0.08 11.80
N LEU A 13 -23.71 0.42 12.17
CA LEU A 13 -22.59 -0.48 12.54
C LEU A 13 -21.91 -0.09 13.87
N THR A 14 -22.65 0.47 14.82
CA THR A 14 -22.16 0.62 16.20
C THR A 14 -22.41 -0.67 16.98
N SER A 15 -21.68 -1.72 16.63
CA SER A 15 -21.18 -2.65 17.64
C SER A 15 -19.75 -2.23 17.90
N VAL A 16 -19.59 -1.28 18.83
CA VAL A 16 -18.29 -0.87 19.35
C VAL A 16 -17.75 -2.08 20.11
N CYS A 17 -16.97 -2.93 19.43
CA CYS A 17 -16.01 -3.76 20.14
C CYS A 17 -15.02 -2.74 20.70
N ALA A 18 -14.99 -2.58 22.04
CA ALA A 18 -14.15 -1.60 22.69
C ALA A 18 -12.70 -1.80 22.25
N ALA A 19 -12.24 -0.94 21.35
CA ALA A 19 -10.87 -0.93 20.89
C ALA A 19 -9.99 -0.67 22.11
N GLN A 20 -9.16 -1.66 22.41
CA GLN A 20 -8.24 -1.72 23.52
C GLN A 20 -7.42 -0.43 23.66
N THR A 21 -7.21 -0.02 24.91
CA THR A 21 -6.46 1.18 25.29
C THR A 21 -5.09 1.24 24.60
N ALA A 22 -4.76 2.41 24.04
CA ALA A 22 -3.44 2.67 23.49
C ALA A 22 -2.41 2.75 24.63
N PRO A 23 -1.17 2.29 24.43
CA PRO A 23 -0.09 2.49 25.41
C PRO A 23 0.29 3.98 25.50
N ASP A 24 0.76 4.41 26.66
CA ASP A 24 1.10 5.82 26.94
C ASP A 24 2.37 6.29 26.19
N GLY A 25 2.35 7.54 25.70
CA GLY A 25 3.54 8.30 25.28
C GLY A 25 3.93 8.21 23.79
N ASN A 26 5.16 8.68 23.49
CA ASN A 26 5.78 8.66 22.14
C ASN A 26 6.41 7.29 21.80
N ALA A 27 6.07 6.22 22.53
CA ALA A 27 6.62 4.90 22.25
C ALA A 27 6.13 4.41 20.89
N HIS A 28 7.05 3.94 20.06
CA HIS A 28 6.80 3.38 18.74
C HIS A 28 6.97 1.85 18.75
N PRO A 29 6.16 1.06 19.50
CA PRO A 29 6.23 -0.37 19.35
C PRO A 29 5.66 -0.71 17.97
N SER A 30 6.52 -1.08 17.03
CA SER A 30 6.08 -1.85 15.87
C SER A 30 5.22 -3.00 16.39
N PRO A 31 4.08 -3.33 15.73
CA PRO A 31 3.32 -4.49 16.10
C PRO A 31 4.28 -5.69 16.17
N PRO A 32 4.23 -6.48 17.26
CA PRO A 32 5.25 -7.49 17.49
C PRO A 32 5.19 -8.51 16.35
N GLU A 33 6.34 -8.74 15.72
CA GLU A 33 6.50 -9.63 14.55
C GLU A 33 6.05 -11.06 14.86
N LEU A 34 6.24 -11.46 16.13
CA LEU A 34 5.69 -12.66 16.73
C LEU A 34 4.73 -12.26 17.84
N THR A 35 3.55 -12.87 17.88
CA THR A 35 2.58 -12.61 18.95
C THR A 35 3.22 -12.99 20.30
N PRO A 36 3.28 -12.06 21.28
CA PRO A 36 3.84 -12.37 22.59
C PRO A 36 2.91 -13.35 23.31
N ILE A 37 3.41 -14.54 23.63
CA ILE A 37 2.65 -15.57 24.33
C ILE A 37 3.34 -15.86 25.66
N SER A 38 2.60 -15.68 26.75
CA SER A 38 3.07 -15.86 28.14
C SER A 38 3.01 -17.32 28.63
N VAL A 39 2.40 -18.21 27.85
CA VAL A 39 2.17 -19.62 28.20
C VAL A 39 2.96 -20.51 27.24
N PRO A 40 3.56 -21.63 27.69
CA PRO A 40 4.18 -22.58 26.77
C PRO A 40 3.19 -23.07 25.72
N ILE A 41 3.54 -22.91 24.45
CA ILE A 41 2.76 -23.43 23.32
C ILE A 41 3.47 -24.60 22.65
N THR A 42 2.68 -25.51 22.10
CA THR A 42 3.16 -26.52 21.15
C THR A 42 2.73 -26.18 19.74
N ASP A 43 3.33 -26.86 18.75
CA ASP A 43 2.96 -26.73 17.35
C ASP A 43 1.46 -27.04 17.13
N PRO A 44 0.71 -26.12 16.51
CA PRO A 44 -0.75 -26.23 16.40
C PRO A 44 -1.20 -27.43 15.54
N PHE A 45 -0.33 -27.90 14.67
CA PHE A 45 -0.58 -29.00 13.73
C PHE A 45 0.23 -30.27 14.09
N GLY A 46 0.68 -30.38 15.33
CA GLY A 46 1.55 -31.47 15.79
C GLY A 46 3.02 -31.26 15.42
N PRO A 47 3.92 -32.22 15.72
CA PRO A 47 5.35 -32.03 15.59
C PRO A 47 5.75 -31.73 14.13
N PRO A 48 6.64 -30.74 13.90
CA PRO A 48 7.08 -30.41 12.56
C PRO A 48 7.95 -31.52 11.97
N VAL A 49 7.95 -31.64 10.64
CA VAL A 49 8.88 -32.54 9.94
C VAL A 49 10.32 -32.06 10.18
N LYS A 50 11.17 -32.94 10.69
CA LYS A 50 12.60 -32.67 10.96
C LYS A 50 13.55 -33.50 10.13
N ASP A 51 13.07 -34.62 9.59
CA ASP A 51 13.90 -35.55 8.84
C ASP A 51 14.17 -35.05 7.43
N ARG A 52 15.44 -34.80 7.10
CA ARG A 52 15.86 -34.38 5.76
C ARG A 52 15.65 -35.47 4.72
N ALA A 53 15.61 -36.74 5.10
CA ALA A 53 15.32 -37.84 4.19
C ALA A 53 13.85 -37.87 3.73
N ALA A 54 12.95 -37.19 4.46
CA ALA A 54 11.55 -37.06 4.10
C ALA A 54 11.25 -35.89 3.15
N ILE A 55 12.27 -35.12 2.73
CA ILE A 55 12.09 -33.99 1.80
C ILE A 55 11.60 -34.51 0.45
N VAL A 56 10.42 -34.06 0.06
CA VAL A 56 9.79 -34.39 -1.22
C VAL A 56 10.35 -33.54 -2.37
N THR A 57 10.17 -33.99 -3.62
CA THR A 57 10.58 -33.16 -4.76
C THR A 57 9.62 -31.98 -4.98
N PRO A 58 10.06 -30.91 -5.67
CA PRO A 58 9.19 -29.80 -6.03
C PRO A 58 7.94 -30.23 -6.80
N GLU A 59 8.07 -31.23 -7.68
CA GLU A 59 6.98 -31.78 -8.47
C GLU A 59 5.92 -32.41 -7.54
N GLN A 60 6.34 -33.29 -6.62
CA GLN A 60 5.45 -33.91 -5.64
C GLN A 60 4.76 -32.89 -4.73
N LYS A 61 5.50 -31.86 -4.29
CA LYS A 61 4.94 -30.78 -3.43
C LYS A 61 3.91 -29.97 -4.20
N SER A 62 4.19 -29.64 -5.47
CA SER A 62 3.27 -28.88 -6.32
C SER A 62 1.99 -29.65 -6.65
N GLU A 63 2.09 -30.96 -6.93
CA GLU A 63 0.93 -31.83 -7.17
C GLU A 63 0.03 -31.95 -5.93
N PHE A 64 0.62 -32.03 -4.74
CA PHE A 64 -0.11 -32.00 -3.48
C PHE A 64 -0.80 -30.62 -3.29
N ALA A 65 -0.07 -29.52 -3.48
CA ALA A 65 -0.59 -28.17 -3.29
C ALA A 65 -1.81 -27.84 -4.18
N VAL A 66 -1.84 -28.34 -5.43
CA VAL A 66 -2.97 -28.11 -6.34
C VAL A 66 -4.25 -28.81 -5.87
N GLN A 67 -4.14 -29.92 -5.15
CA GLN A 67 -5.29 -30.74 -4.74
C GLN A 67 -5.85 -30.37 -3.36
N VAL A 68 -5.09 -29.63 -2.55
CA VAL A 68 -5.53 -29.17 -1.23
C VAL A 68 -6.52 -28.01 -1.38
N ASP A 69 -7.72 -28.19 -0.83
CA ASP A 69 -8.75 -27.16 -0.75
C ASP A 69 -8.58 -26.31 0.52
N LEU A 70 -8.12 -25.08 0.33
CA LEU A 70 -7.88 -24.13 1.41
C LEU A 70 -9.05 -23.15 1.63
N GLU A 71 -10.08 -23.14 0.76
CA GLU A 71 -11.17 -22.16 0.88
C GLU A 71 -11.85 -22.18 2.26
N PRO A 72 -12.08 -23.33 2.92
CA PRO A 72 -12.65 -23.35 4.28
C PRO A 72 -11.82 -22.60 5.33
N LEU A 73 -10.50 -22.47 5.13
CA LEU A 73 -9.59 -21.87 6.11
C LEU A 73 -9.36 -20.38 5.88
N ARG A 74 -9.58 -19.87 4.66
CA ARG A 74 -9.14 -18.51 4.27
C ARG A 74 -9.73 -17.41 5.13
N ASP A 75 -11.01 -17.50 5.44
CA ASP A 75 -11.72 -16.46 6.15
C ASP A 75 -11.65 -16.62 7.68
N LEU A 76 -10.99 -17.67 8.22
CA LEU A 76 -10.91 -17.88 9.67
C LEU A 76 -10.30 -16.68 10.39
N ALA A 77 -10.93 -16.29 11.50
CA ALA A 77 -10.46 -15.19 12.32
C ALA A 77 -9.16 -15.57 13.05
N VAL A 78 -8.16 -14.70 12.93
CA VAL A 78 -6.86 -14.82 13.60
C VAL A 78 -6.48 -13.48 14.22
N PHE A 79 -5.97 -13.51 15.45
CA PHE A 79 -5.49 -12.31 16.12
C PHE A 79 -3.98 -12.15 15.90
N HIS A 80 -3.58 -11.07 15.24
CA HIS A 80 -2.16 -10.76 15.03
C HIS A 80 -1.96 -9.26 14.82
N GLY A 81 -0.85 -8.72 15.35
CA GLY A 81 -0.52 -7.30 15.24
C GLY A 81 -1.53 -6.37 15.92
N GLY A 82 -2.19 -6.85 16.99
CA GLY A 82 -3.13 -6.05 17.79
C GLY A 82 -4.53 -5.89 17.18
N ARG A 83 -4.88 -6.65 16.14
CA ARG A 83 -6.24 -6.71 15.59
C ARG A 83 -6.63 -8.13 15.21
N VAL A 84 -7.93 -8.36 15.08
CA VAL A 84 -8.43 -9.56 14.42
C VAL A 84 -8.42 -9.35 12.90
N LYS A 85 -7.90 -10.33 12.17
CA LYS A 85 -7.85 -10.39 10.70
C LYS A 85 -8.29 -11.77 10.22
N VAL A 86 -8.39 -11.95 8.92
CA VAL A 86 -8.60 -13.28 8.33
C VAL A 86 -7.27 -13.99 8.10
N LEU A 87 -7.28 -15.33 8.18
CA LEU A 87 -6.09 -16.16 8.05
C LEU A 87 -5.40 -15.96 6.69
N GLU A 88 -6.17 -15.73 5.64
CA GLU A 88 -5.69 -15.31 4.32
C GLU A 88 -4.82 -14.04 4.38
N THR A 89 -5.24 -13.02 5.13
CA THR A 89 -4.46 -11.78 5.29
C THR A 89 -3.18 -12.08 6.05
N LEU A 90 -3.25 -12.83 7.15
CA LEU A 90 -2.06 -13.19 7.93
C LEU A 90 -1.02 -13.91 7.06
N ALA A 91 -1.48 -14.85 6.22
CA ALA A 91 -0.62 -15.60 5.32
C ALA A 91 0.07 -14.70 4.29
N ARG A 92 -0.68 -13.80 3.64
CA ARG A 92 -0.11 -12.84 2.68
C ARG A 92 0.90 -11.91 3.33
N GLU A 93 0.59 -11.36 4.49
CA GLU A 93 1.48 -10.48 5.24
C GLU A 93 2.76 -11.23 5.65
N THR A 94 2.62 -12.43 6.21
CA THR A 94 3.74 -13.26 6.67
C THR A 94 4.64 -13.67 5.50
N MET A 95 4.06 -14.05 4.36
CA MET A 95 4.82 -14.37 3.16
C MET A 95 5.51 -13.13 2.57
N HIS A 96 4.90 -11.95 2.68
CA HIS A 96 5.53 -10.70 2.25
C HIS A 96 6.78 -10.37 3.08
N GLU A 97 6.71 -10.57 4.40
CA GLU A 97 7.84 -10.34 5.31
C GLU A 97 9.00 -11.32 5.05
N ILE A 98 8.70 -12.60 4.81
CA ILE A 98 9.73 -13.63 4.57
C ILE A 98 10.28 -13.54 3.15
N VAL A 99 9.40 -13.57 2.16
CA VAL A 99 9.70 -13.90 0.74
C VAL A 99 9.72 -12.65 -0.16
N GLY A 100 9.27 -11.51 0.36
CA GLY A 100 9.17 -10.22 -0.34
C GLY A 100 7.87 -10.07 -1.13
N ARG A 101 7.82 -9.10 -2.06
CA ARG A 101 6.60 -8.73 -2.82
C ARG A 101 6.04 -9.81 -3.75
N ARG A 102 6.74 -10.93 -3.93
CA ARG A 102 6.35 -12.02 -4.84
C ARG A 102 6.06 -13.26 -4.01
N ASP A 103 5.07 -14.03 -4.44
CA ASP A 103 4.77 -15.32 -3.84
C ASP A 103 6.00 -16.24 -3.82
N TYR A 104 5.96 -17.24 -2.93
CA TYR A 104 6.92 -18.32 -2.95
C TYR A 104 6.74 -19.14 -4.22
N MET A 105 7.86 -19.50 -4.86
CA MET A 105 7.85 -20.25 -6.10
C MET A 105 8.94 -21.30 -6.08
N ASP A 106 8.60 -22.49 -6.56
CA ASP A 106 9.58 -23.50 -6.96
C ASP A 106 9.74 -23.52 -8.48
N TYR A 107 10.81 -24.16 -8.92
CA TYR A 107 11.10 -24.36 -10.33
C TYR A 107 11.00 -25.86 -10.64
N LEU A 108 9.96 -26.23 -11.37
CA LEU A 108 9.70 -27.60 -11.80
C LEU A 108 10.49 -27.92 -13.05
N LYS A 109 11.12 -29.08 -13.09
CA LYS A 109 11.90 -29.54 -14.25
C LYS A 109 11.09 -30.56 -15.03
N THR A 110 10.91 -30.31 -16.32
CA THR A 110 10.20 -31.22 -17.24
C THR A 110 11.11 -31.61 -18.40
N PRO A 111 11.20 -32.90 -18.78
CA PRO A 111 12.05 -33.31 -19.89
C PRO A 111 11.48 -32.83 -21.23
N LYS A 112 12.34 -32.29 -22.11
CA LYS A 112 11.97 -31.89 -23.48
C LYS A 112 11.93 -33.10 -24.43
N ALA A 113 10.92 -33.12 -25.30
CA ALA A 113 10.90 -34.00 -26.48
C ALA A 113 12.00 -33.56 -27.45
N GLY A 114 13.19 -34.13 -27.32
CA GLY A 114 14.39 -33.75 -28.08
C GLY A 114 15.69 -33.67 -27.26
N GLY A 115 15.60 -33.87 -25.94
CA GLY A 115 16.75 -33.76 -25.02
C GLY A 115 16.86 -32.37 -24.40
N GLY A 116 17.15 -32.32 -23.09
CA GLY A 116 17.15 -31.10 -22.27
C GLY A 116 15.97 -31.02 -21.30
N GLU A 117 15.98 -30.02 -20.42
CA GLU A 117 14.93 -29.76 -19.42
C GLU A 117 14.27 -28.40 -19.69
N ASP A 118 12.93 -28.35 -19.69
CA ASP A 118 12.16 -27.12 -19.50
C ASP A 118 11.98 -26.85 -18.02
N VAL A 119 12.22 -25.60 -17.62
CA VAL A 119 12.07 -25.14 -16.23
C VAL A 119 10.85 -24.24 -16.15
N LYS A 120 9.83 -24.67 -15.40
CA LYS A 120 8.60 -23.90 -15.19
C LYS A 120 8.50 -23.45 -13.74
N ALA A 121 8.26 -22.15 -13.53
CA ALA A 121 7.97 -21.64 -12.19
C ALA A 121 6.56 -22.06 -11.74
N PHE A 122 6.46 -22.66 -10.56
CA PHE A 122 5.20 -22.97 -9.90
C PHE A 122 5.04 -22.05 -8.69
N LYS A 123 3.93 -21.32 -8.62
CA LYS A 123 3.63 -20.40 -7.53
C LYS A 123 2.75 -21.08 -6.50
N TYR A 124 3.13 -21.04 -5.24
CA TYR A 124 2.30 -21.56 -4.16
C TYR A 124 1.35 -20.49 -3.63
N ASP A 125 0.18 -20.94 -3.18
CA ASP A 125 -0.74 -20.10 -2.45
C ASP A 125 -0.09 -19.62 -1.13
N PRO A 126 -0.24 -18.33 -0.73
CA PRO A 126 0.36 -17.84 0.51
C PRO A 126 -0.11 -18.59 1.75
N LEU A 127 -1.39 -18.98 1.83
CA LEU A 127 -1.94 -19.76 2.94
C LEU A 127 -1.39 -21.18 2.94
N PHE A 128 -1.25 -21.80 1.75
CA PHE A 128 -0.56 -23.08 1.64
C PHE A 128 0.85 -22.98 2.20
N THR A 129 1.61 -21.96 1.78
CA THR A 129 3.01 -21.78 2.18
C THR A 129 3.14 -21.51 3.68
N LEU A 130 2.25 -20.72 4.27
CA LEU A 130 2.22 -20.49 5.73
C LEU A 130 2.00 -21.81 6.51
N LEU A 131 1.03 -22.63 6.08
CA LEU A 131 0.74 -23.91 6.72
C LEU A 131 1.90 -24.91 6.52
N ASP A 132 2.44 -25.00 5.30
CA ASP A 132 3.54 -25.91 4.98
C ASP A 132 4.83 -25.50 5.70
N LEU A 133 5.11 -24.21 5.87
CA LEU A 133 6.23 -23.75 6.71
C LEU A 133 6.06 -24.14 8.18
N THR A 134 4.83 -24.19 8.67
CA THR A 134 4.55 -24.60 10.06
C THR A 134 4.63 -26.11 10.23
N ILE A 135 4.20 -26.89 9.23
CA ILE A 135 4.08 -28.35 9.30
C ILE A 135 5.34 -29.06 8.81
N ASP A 136 5.92 -28.60 7.70
CA ASP A 136 7.07 -29.15 6.98
C ASP A 136 8.14 -28.06 6.69
N PRO A 137 8.72 -27.41 7.73
CA PRO A 137 9.73 -26.38 7.55
C PRO A 137 11.01 -26.89 6.89
N VAL A 138 11.32 -28.20 7.02
CA VAL A 138 12.56 -28.80 6.51
C VAL A 138 12.64 -28.71 4.98
N TYR A 139 11.51 -28.73 4.27
CA TYR A 139 11.45 -28.54 2.82
C TYR A 139 12.11 -27.23 2.36
N TYR A 140 12.06 -26.18 3.20
CA TYR A 140 12.45 -24.82 2.83
C TYR A 140 13.86 -24.42 3.28
N LEU A 141 14.52 -25.22 4.12
CA LEU A 141 15.83 -24.88 4.73
C LEU A 141 16.92 -24.56 3.70
N ASP A 142 16.90 -25.25 2.57
CA ASP A 142 17.88 -25.12 1.47
C ASP A 142 17.25 -24.47 0.23
N LYS A 143 16.07 -23.85 0.37
CA LYS A 143 15.35 -23.17 -0.72
C LYS A 143 15.52 -21.65 -0.65
N PRO A 144 15.44 -20.95 -1.79
CA PRO A 144 15.49 -19.48 -1.82
C PRO A 144 14.20 -18.90 -1.22
N LEU A 145 14.20 -18.74 0.10
CA LEU A 145 13.03 -18.30 0.88
C LEU A 145 13.19 -16.86 1.37
N ILE A 146 14.32 -16.53 2.01
CA ILE A 146 14.51 -15.26 2.72
C ILE A 146 14.89 -14.16 1.73
N ASN A 147 14.06 -13.12 1.63
CA ASN A 147 14.33 -11.98 0.75
C ASN A 147 15.43 -11.07 1.30
N VAL A 148 16.40 -10.73 0.45
CA VAL A 148 17.50 -9.80 0.79
C VAL A 148 17.54 -8.67 -0.24
N GLY A 149 16.75 -7.63 0.04
CA GLY A 149 16.59 -6.48 -0.87
C GLY A 149 17.88 -5.68 -1.07
N TYR A 150 18.71 -5.54 -0.02
CA TYR A 150 19.97 -4.82 -0.09
C TYR A 150 21.03 -5.67 -0.82
N LEU A 151 21.45 -5.22 -2.00
CA LEU A 151 22.33 -5.98 -2.88
C LEU A 151 23.69 -6.33 -2.23
N PRO A 152 24.41 -5.40 -1.57
CA PRO A 152 25.69 -5.72 -0.92
C PRO A 152 25.58 -6.81 0.16
N MET A 153 24.54 -6.77 1.01
CA MET A 153 24.28 -7.84 1.99
C MET A 153 24.06 -9.19 1.32
N ARG A 154 23.25 -9.23 0.25
CA ARG A 154 22.98 -10.45 -0.52
C ARG A 154 24.26 -11.00 -1.16
N GLU A 155 25.10 -10.13 -1.72
CA GLU A 155 26.39 -10.53 -2.30
C GLU A 155 27.33 -11.09 -1.25
N ALA A 156 27.42 -10.48 -0.06
CA ALA A 156 28.23 -10.98 1.04
C ALA A 156 27.78 -12.37 1.50
N LEU A 157 26.46 -12.58 1.66
CA LEU A 157 25.88 -13.88 2.01
C LEU A 157 26.20 -14.94 0.95
N LEU A 158 25.98 -14.63 -0.32
CA LEU A 158 26.21 -15.56 -1.43
C LEU A 158 27.69 -15.88 -1.63
N THR A 159 28.59 -14.92 -1.42
CA THR A 159 30.04 -15.12 -1.56
C THR A 159 30.57 -16.07 -0.49
N LYS A 160 30.07 -15.96 0.76
CA LYS A 160 30.42 -16.90 1.83
C LYS A 160 29.77 -18.28 1.62
N ALA A 161 28.55 -18.33 1.12
CA ALA A 161 27.85 -19.59 0.85
C ALA A 161 28.45 -20.37 -0.32
N PHE A 162 28.98 -19.68 -1.34
CA PHE A 162 29.49 -20.26 -2.58
C PHE A 162 30.91 -19.75 -2.92
N PRO A 163 31.91 -20.07 -2.08
CA PRO A 163 33.27 -19.58 -2.29
C PRO A 163 33.82 -20.05 -3.64
N GLY A 164 34.20 -19.11 -4.50
CA GLY A 164 34.79 -19.38 -5.82
C GLY A 164 33.82 -19.70 -6.96
N ASP A 165 32.49 -19.74 -6.73
CA ASP A 165 31.50 -20.01 -7.78
C ASP A 165 30.74 -18.73 -8.20
N ALA A 166 31.45 -17.86 -8.92
CA ALA A 166 30.88 -16.59 -9.44
C ALA A 166 29.63 -16.82 -10.30
N SER A 167 29.58 -17.93 -11.05
CA SER A 167 28.44 -18.27 -11.90
C SER A 167 27.16 -18.48 -11.08
N ARG A 168 27.27 -19.17 -9.94
CA ARG A 168 26.15 -19.46 -9.05
C ARG A 168 25.74 -18.22 -8.28
N ILE A 169 26.70 -17.41 -7.82
CA ILE A 169 26.42 -16.12 -7.17
C ILE A 169 25.58 -15.23 -8.09
N GLU A 170 25.98 -15.06 -9.35
CA GLU A 170 25.23 -14.24 -10.31
C GLU A 170 23.82 -14.77 -10.60
N ARG A 171 23.64 -16.10 -10.64
CA ARG A 171 22.30 -16.70 -10.75
C ARG A 171 21.44 -16.39 -9.52
N TRP A 172 21.98 -16.55 -8.31
CA TRP A 172 21.25 -16.30 -7.06
C TRP A 172 20.97 -14.81 -6.82
N LYS A 173 21.84 -13.91 -7.26
CA LYS A 173 21.59 -12.46 -7.25
C LYS A 173 20.30 -12.11 -7.98
N LYS A 174 20.03 -12.73 -9.14
CA LYS A 174 18.79 -12.54 -9.91
C LYS A 174 17.54 -13.06 -9.20
N VAL A 175 17.68 -14.08 -8.36
CA VAL A 175 16.57 -14.62 -7.54
C VAL A 175 16.17 -13.63 -6.45
N GLY A 176 17.14 -12.94 -5.84
CA GLY A 176 16.91 -11.94 -4.80
C GLY A 176 16.59 -12.49 -3.41
N ARG A 177 16.72 -13.81 -3.26
CA ARG A 177 16.49 -14.54 -2.00
C ARG A 177 17.69 -15.42 -1.68
N VAL A 178 17.85 -15.73 -0.41
CA VAL A 178 18.85 -16.66 0.13
C VAL A 178 18.14 -17.77 0.90
N THR A 179 18.86 -18.85 1.25
CA THR A 179 18.26 -19.89 2.09
C THR A 179 18.32 -19.50 3.57
N PRO A 180 17.38 -19.98 4.41
CA PRO A 180 17.49 -19.85 5.86
C PRO A 180 18.85 -20.33 6.40
N ALA A 181 19.35 -21.46 5.88
CA ALA A 181 20.65 -22.01 6.28
C ALA A 181 21.84 -21.05 5.99
N MET A 182 21.83 -20.34 4.85
CA MET A 182 22.89 -19.35 4.55
C MET A 182 22.91 -18.19 5.55
N VAL A 183 21.73 -17.73 5.94
CA VAL A 183 21.60 -16.62 6.90
C VAL A 183 22.14 -17.04 8.26
N ASP A 184 21.66 -18.17 8.77
CA ASP A 184 22.07 -18.75 10.04
C ASP A 184 23.59 -18.93 10.13
N GLN A 185 24.20 -19.44 9.05
CA GLN A 185 25.64 -19.73 9.02
C GLN A 185 26.54 -18.49 8.86
N HIS A 186 26.06 -17.41 8.21
CA HIS A 186 26.95 -16.36 7.71
C HIS A 186 26.62 -14.95 8.17
N LEU A 187 25.37 -14.62 8.51
CA LEU A 187 24.95 -13.25 8.80
C LEU A 187 25.78 -12.61 9.94
N GLY A 188 25.98 -13.36 11.03
CA GLY A 188 26.74 -12.86 12.18
C GLY A 188 28.21 -12.56 11.86
N ALA A 189 28.84 -13.33 10.98
CA ALA A 189 30.21 -13.08 10.54
C ALA A 189 30.29 -11.85 9.64
N ILE A 190 29.36 -11.71 8.70
CA ILE A 190 29.27 -10.55 7.79
C ILE A 190 29.10 -9.26 8.60
N MET A 191 28.19 -9.25 9.58
CA MET A 191 27.96 -8.07 10.41
C MET A 191 29.18 -7.63 11.22
N ARG A 192 30.08 -8.56 11.58
CA ARG A 192 31.36 -8.20 12.21
C ARG A 192 32.36 -7.61 11.22
N GLU A 193 32.37 -8.10 9.99
CA GLU A 193 33.29 -7.63 8.94
C GLU A 193 32.92 -6.22 8.46
N VAL A 194 31.63 -5.93 8.29
CA VAL A 194 31.16 -4.63 7.75
C VAL A 194 31.03 -3.53 8.81
N MET A 195 31.39 -3.80 10.07
CA MET A 195 31.19 -2.89 11.22
C MET A 195 31.77 -1.49 11.01
N ASN A 196 32.88 -1.40 10.26
CA ASN A 196 33.60 -0.15 9.99
C ASN A 196 33.36 0.38 8.56
N GLU A 197 32.43 -0.22 7.80
CA GLU A 197 32.08 0.29 6.46
C GLU A 197 31.24 1.57 6.56
N LYS A 198 31.39 2.42 5.54
CA LYS A 198 30.65 3.68 5.43
C LYS A 198 29.12 3.47 5.38
N ASP A 199 28.69 2.33 4.86
CA ASP A 199 27.27 1.98 4.64
C ASP A 199 26.73 1.02 5.73
N ILE A 200 27.36 0.99 6.92
CA ILE A 200 26.97 0.11 8.03
C ILE A 200 25.49 0.23 8.41
N GLU A 201 24.88 1.40 8.28
CA GLU A 201 23.48 1.61 8.66
C GLU A 201 22.51 0.87 7.73
N GLN A 202 22.84 0.81 6.44
CA GLN A 202 22.11 0.01 5.45
C GLN A 202 22.29 -1.49 5.72
N TYR A 203 23.49 -1.92 6.12
CA TYR A 203 23.73 -3.31 6.54
C TYR A 203 22.93 -3.66 7.79
N ARG A 204 22.88 -2.80 8.81
CA ARG A 204 22.05 -3.02 10.02
C ARG A 204 20.58 -3.11 9.68
N THR A 205 20.07 -2.19 8.86
CA THR A 205 18.67 -2.20 8.40
C THR A 205 18.35 -3.49 7.64
N SER A 206 19.25 -3.92 6.74
CA SER A 206 19.08 -5.16 6.00
C SER A 206 19.18 -6.39 6.90
N ALA A 207 20.10 -6.42 7.84
CA ALA A 207 20.28 -7.51 8.78
C ALA A 207 19.06 -7.67 9.69
N GLY A 208 18.51 -6.56 10.19
CA GLY A 208 17.26 -6.57 10.97
C GLY A 208 16.11 -7.20 10.20
N ARG A 209 15.88 -6.81 8.93
CA ARG A 209 14.83 -7.41 8.09
C ARG A 209 15.04 -8.91 7.84
N VAL A 210 16.29 -9.32 7.64
CA VAL A 210 16.65 -10.73 7.43
C VAL A 210 16.46 -11.55 8.71
N ASP A 211 16.84 -11.00 9.86
CA ASP A 211 16.63 -11.60 11.18
C ASP A 211 15.14 -11.78 11.47
N THR A 212 14.33 -10.74 11.25
CA THR A 212 12.86 -10.81 11.33
C THR A 212 12.30 -11.94 10.48
N ALA A 213 12.70 -12.03 9.20
CA ALA A 213 12.24 -13.08 8.30
C ALA A 213 12.62 -14.49 8.80
N VAL A 214 13.82 -14.66 9.33
CA VAL A 214 14.28 -15.95 9.92
C VAL A 214 13.51 -16.27 11.20
N ARG A 215 13.26 -15.29 12.08
CA ARG A 215 12.46 -15.49 13.29
C ARG A 215 11.03 -15.90 12.97
N ILE A 216 10.40 -15.27 11.97
CA ILE A 216 9.07 -15.68 11.50
C ILE A 216 9.13 -17.07 10.86
N PHE A 217 10.19 -17.42 10.13
CA PHE A 217 10.38 -18.77 9.60
C PHE A 217 10.46 -19.84 10.72
N LEU A 218 11.18 -19.56 11.80
CA LEU A 218 11.39 -20.53 12.89
C LEU A 218 10.19 -20.61 13.86
N ASP A 219 9.61 -19.46 14.20
CA ASP A 219 8.63 -19.32 15.29
C ASP A 219 7.28 -18.74 14.84
N GLY A 220 7.05 -18.59 13.54
CA GLY A 220 5.82 -18.00 12.97
C GLY A 220 4.53 -18.70 13.39
N LYS A 221 4.61 -19.95 13.86
CA LYS A 221 3.50 -20.65 14.52
C LYS A 221 2.88 -19.86 15.67
N GLN A 222 3.66 -19.04 16.38
CA GLN A 222 3.19 -18.16 17.45
C GLN A 222 2.09 -17.19 16.96
N ASN A 223 2.07 -16.87 15.67
CA ASN A 223 1.08 -15.97 15.08
C ASN A 223 -0.27 -16.65 14.78
N ILE A 224 -0.38 -17.98 14.94
CA ILE A 224 -1.61 -18.76 14.65
C ILE A 224 -2.54 -18.73 15.88
N VAL A 225 -2.99 -17.53 16.24
CA VAL A 225 -3.87 -17.27 17.39
C VAL A 225 -5.33 -17.24 16.92
N LEU A 226 -5.96 -18.41 16.88
CA LEU A 226 -7.27 -18.65 16.25
C LEU A 226 -8.46 -18.71 17.21
N VAL A 227 -8.21 -18.78 18.53
CA VAL A 227 -9.27 -19.02 19.51
C VAL A 227 -9.79 -17.69 20.06
N ALA A 228 -11.03 -17.37 19.72
CA ALA A 228 -11.72 -16.21 20.25
C ALA A 228 -11.86 -16.30 21.78
N PRO A 229 -11.70 -15.19 22.51
CA PRO A 229 -11.87 -15.17 23.96
C PRO A 229 -13.35 -15.30 24.36
N GLU A 230 -13.60 -15.63 25.63
CA GLU A 230 -14.94 -15.69 26.22
C GLU A 230 -15.55 -14.30 26.45
N ARG A 231 -14.70 -13.26 26.51
CA ARG A 231 -15.10 -11.85 26.64
C ARG A 231 -14.17 -10.98 25.79
N ALA A 232 -14.70 -9.89 25.23
CA ALA A 232 -13.96 -9.03 24.29
C ALA A 232 -12.74 -8.30 24.92
N ASP A 233 -12.70 -8.17 26.25
CA ASP A 233 -11.59 -7.58 27.01
C ASP A 233 -10.42 -8.54 27.24
N LEU A 234 -10.60 -9.84 26.96
CA LEU A 234 -9.58 -10.86 27.14
C LEU A 234 -8.76 -11.10 25.87
N ALA A 235 -7.54 -11.60 26.05
CA ALA A 235 -6.66 -11.94 24.94
C ALA A 235 -7.17 -13.17 24.17
N TRP A 236 -7.01 -13.13 22.84
CA TRP A 236 -7.17 -14.32 22.00
C TRP A 236 -6.13 -15.37 22.37
N ARG A 237 -6.48 -16.65 22.21
CA ARG A 237 -5.62 -17.77 22.60
C ARG A 237 -5.10 -18.54 21.40
N HIS A 238 -3.91 -19.09 21.57
CA HIS A 238 -3.32 -20.00 20.59
C HIS A 238 -4.06 -21.35 20.61
N ILE A 239 -4.28 -21.96 19.45
CA ILE A 239 -5.11 -23.19 19.36
C ILE A 239 -4.54 -24.37 20.16
N SER A 240 -3.22 -24.43 20.34
CA SER A 240 -2.58 -25.48 21.14
C SER A 240 -2.86 -25.38 22.65
N THR A 241 -3.42 -24.27 23.14
CA THR A 241 -3.83 -24.14 24.55
C THR A 241 -5.20 -24.74 24.84
N LEU A 242 -5.95 -25.18 23.81
CA LEU A 242 -7.24 -25.85 23.99
C LEU A 242 -7.05 -27.25 24.61
N GLY A 243 -8.06 -27.76 25.31
CA GLY A 243 -8.06 -29.14 25.83
C GLY A 243 -7.97 -30.21 24.73
N ASN A 244 -7.51 -31.42 25.07
CA ASN A 244 -7.40 -32.53 24.12
C ASN A 244 -8.76 -33.02 23.58
N ASP A 245 -9.83 -32.72 24.30
CA ASP A 245 -11.24 -32.98 23.97
C ASP A 245 -11.83 -31.95 23.00
N SER A 246 -11.14 -30.84 22.73
CA SER A 246 -11.62 -29.80 21.84
C SER A 246 -11.67 -30.28 20.38
N PRO A 247 -12.85 -30.20 19.70
CA PRO A 247 -12.97 -30.54 18.29
C PRO A 247 -12.04 -29.72 17.39
N ALA A 248 -11.83 -28.43 17.71
CA ALA A 248 -10.94 -27.56 16.95
C ALA A 248 -9.48 -28.01 17.06
N ARG A 249 -9.03 -28.38 18.27
CA ARG A 249 -7.66 -28.91 18.47
C ARG A 249 -7.48 -30.25 17.77
N ALA A 250 -8.46 -31.15 17.86
CA ALA A 250 -8.44 -32.43 17.18
C ALA A 250 -8.36 -32.25 15.65
N ALA A 251 -9.16 -31.35 15.08
CA ALA A 251 -9.14 -31.05 13.65
C ALA A 251 -7.80 -30.44 13.20
N ALA A 252 -7.19 -29.54 13.99
CA ALA A 252 -5.87 -29.00 13.68
C ALA A 252 -4.76 -30.06 13.70
N LEU A 253 -4.77 -30.96 14.68
CA LEU A 253 -3.82 -32.08 14.73
C LEU A 253 -4.02 -33.06 13.56
N ALA A 254 -5.29 -33.37 13.22
CA ALA A 254 -5.63 -34.21 12.08
C ALA A 254 -5.19 -33.58 10.74
N LEU A 255 -5.33 -32.25 10.61
CA LEU A 255 -4.84 -31.51 9.45
C LEU A 255 -3.34 -31.69 9.28
N GLY A 256 -2.54 -31.48 10.34
CA GLY A 256 -1.09 -31.65 10.28
C GLY A 256 -0.65 -33.09 10.02
N GLU A 257 -1.34 -34.08 10.61
CA GLU A 257 -1.07 -35.50 10.36
C GLU A 257 -1.32 -35.86 8.90
N ALA A 258 -2.49 -35.49 8.38
CA ALA A 258 -2.86 -35.74 6.98
C ALA A 258 -1.93 -35.01 6.01
N TRP A 259 -1.50 -33.80 6.35
CA TRP A 259 -0.57 -33.00 5.55
C TRP A 259 0.80 -33.66 5.43
N ARG A 260 1.37 -34.13 6.56
CA ARG A 260 2.63 -34.90 6.56
C ARG A 260 2.50 -36.20 5.77
N ALA A 261 1.34 -36.85 5.82
CA ALA A 261 1.04 -38.04 5.04
C ALA A 261 0.75 -37.76 3.55
N ARG A 262 0.58 -36.48 3.16
CA ARG A 262 0.09 -36.04 1.84
C ARG A 262 -1.25 -36.67 1.45
N ASP A 263 -2.09 -36.97 2.44
CA ASP A 263 -3.45 -37.50 2.24
C ASP A 263 -4.42 -36.32 2.00
N VAL A 264 -4.61 -35.99 0.72
CA VAL A 264 -5.47 -34.88 0.28
C VAL A 264 -6.88 -34.98 0.83
N ALA A 265 -7.47 -36.17 0.86
CA ALA A 265 -8.85 -36.35 1.31
C ALA A 265 -8.99 -36.02 2.79
N ARG A 266 -8.05 -36.52 3.62
CA ARG A 266 -8.01 -36.20 5.05
C ARG A 266 -7.64 -34.75 5.32
N VAL A 267 -6.74 -34.14 4.53
CA VAL A 267 -6.41 -32.71 4.64
C VAL A 267 -7.66 -31.86 4.41
N ASN A 268 -8.36 -32.10 3.30
CA ASN A 268 -9.56 -31.31 2.94
C ASN A 268 -10.69 -31.52 3.95
N GLN A 269 -10.82 -32.72 4.52
CA GLN A 269 -11.79 -32.97 5.59
C GLN A 269 -11.41 -32.23 6.88
N ALA A 270 -10.16 -32.36 7.35
CA ALA A 270 -9.70 -31.71 8.57
C ALA A 270 -9.75 -30.18 8.46
N ALA A 271 -9.52 -29.61 7.27
CA ALA A 271 -9.68 -28.19 7.01
C ALA A 271 -11.14 -27.73 7.20
N ARG A 272 -12.12 -28.49 6.68
CA ARG A 272 -13.55 -28.22 6.90
C ARG A 272 -13.95 -28.37 8.37
N ASP A 273 -13.45 -29.40 9.04
CA ASP A 273 -13.76 -29.65 10.46
C ASP A 273 -13.20 -28.53 11.35
N LEU A 274 -11.97 -28.07 11.09
CA LEU A 274 -11.36 -26.94 11.78
C LEU A 274 -12.16 -25.65 11.56
N ALA A 275 -12.58 -25.41 10.31
CA ALA A 275 -13.36 -24.24 9.95
C ALA A 275 -14.77 -24.24 10.57
N ALA A 276 -15.36 -25.41 10.77
CA ALA A 276 -16.63 -25.57 11.45
C ALA A 276 -16.50 -25.41 12.98
N ALA A 277 -15.41 -25.92 13.58
CA ALA A 277 -15.24 -25.96 15.03
C ALA A 277 -14.78 -24.63 15.66
N LEU A 278 -13.92 -23.86 14.99
CA LEU A 278 -13.39 -22.61 15.57
C LEU A 278 -14.48 -21.56 15.88
N PRO A 279 -15.44 -21.29 15.00
CA PRO A 279 -16.51 -20.33 15.28
C PRO A 279 -17.43 -20.74 16.43
N THR A 280 -17.50 -22.02 16.81
CA THR A 280 -18.42 -22.50 17.86
C THR A 280 -17.89 -22.31 19.28
N ILE A 281 -16.58 -22.10 19.48
CA ILE A 281 -15.99 -22.02 20.83
C ILE A 281 -16.52 -20.81 21.61
N ASN A 282 -16.69 -19.66 20.95
CA ASN A 282 -17.22 -18.42 21.52
C ASN A 282 -17.99 -17.64 20.45
N ALA A 283 -19.09 -18.24 19.97
CA ALA A 283 -19.82 -17.77 18.78
C ALA A 283 -20.31 -16.32 18.87
N GLU A 284 -20.62 -15.83 20.07
CA GLU A 284 -21.08 -14.45 20.29
C GLU A 284 -19.98 -13.40 20.01
N ILE A 285 -18.72 -13.75 20.25
CA ILE A 285 -17.56 -12.84 20.08
C ILE A 285 -16.87 -13.07 18.73
N TYR A 286 -17.03 -14.25 18.15
CA TYR A 286 -16.39 -14.60 16.89
C TYR A 286 -16.86 -13.67 15.75
N PRO A 287 -15.95 -12.94 15.06
CA PRO A 287 -16.35 -11.84 14.19
C PRO A 287 -16.84 -12.35 12.83
N THR A 288 -18.15 -12.44 12.60
CA THR A 288 -18.71 -12.95 11.33
C THR A 288 -18.63 -11.92 10.19
N GLY A 289 -19.23 -10.74 10.34
CA GLY A 289 -19.30 -9.75 9.25
C GLY A 289 -17.95 -9.15 8.84
N ARG A 290 -17.02 -8.97 9.80
CA ARG A 290 -15.69 -8.40 9.52
C ARG A 290 -14.84 -9.30 8.63
N ARG A 291 -14.94 -10.63 8.79
CA ARG A 291 -14.24 -11.61 7.93
C ARG A 291 -14.61 -11.42 6.46
N THR A 292 -15.91 -11.31 6.18
CA THR A 292 -16.41 -11.13 4.82
C THR A 292 -15.97 -9.80 4.21
N LEU A 293 -15.95 -8.71 5.01
CA LEU A 293 -15.47 -7.41 4.56
C LEU A 293 -13.99 -7.44 4.17
N GLU A 294 -13.12 -8.03 5.00
CA GLU A 294 -11.69 -8.12 4.72
C GLU A 294 -11.38 -9.04 3.53
N MET A 295 -12.08 -10.18 3.41
CA MET A 295 -12.00 -11.04 2.23
C MET A 295 -12.43 -10.31 0.95
N THR A 296 -13.50 -9.52 1.02
CA THR A 296 -14.00 -8.73 -0.11
C THR A 296 -12.99 -7.66 -0.50
N TYR A 297 -12.40 -6.95 0.48
CA TYR A 297 -11.35 -5.96 0.26
C TYR A 297 -10.15 -6.56 -0.47
N ASN A 298 -9.65 -7.70 0.02
CA ASN A 298 -8.51 -8.41 -0.56
C ASN A 298 -8.81 -8.92 -1.98
N LYS A 299 -9.98 -9.56 -2.20
CA LYS A 299 -10.39 -10.09 -3.52
C LYS A 299 -10.65 -8.98 -4.53
N ALA A 300 -11.22 -7.85 -4.12
CA ALA A 300 -11.58 -6.77 -5.03
C ALA A 300 -10.37 -6.02 -5.59
N ASN A 301 -9.26 -5.94 -4.83
CA ASN A 301 -8.04 -5.24 -5.23
C ASN A 301 -8.30 -3.85 -5.85
N ALA A 302 -9.19 -3.09 -5.19
CA ALA A 302 -9.85 -1.94 -5.79
C ALA A 302 -8.91 -0.79 -6.15
N PHE A 303 -7.78 -0.64 -5.44
CA PHE A 303 -6.79 0.39 -5.74
C PHE A 303 -6.01 0.09 -7.03
N GLU A 304 -5.68 -1.19 -7.30
CA GLU A 304 -4.97 -1.56 -8.53
C GLU A 304 -5.85 -1.40 -9.78
N TRP A 305 -7.07 -1.93 -9.71
CA TRP A 305 -8.05 -1.72 -10.77
C TRP A 305 -8.42 -0.23 -10.92
N GLY A 306 -8.45 0.49 -9.80
CA GLY A 306 -8.71 1.92 -9.75
C GLY A 306 -7.68 2.74 -10.54
N TYR A 307 -6.38 2.49 -10.36
CA TYR A 307 -5.36 3.24 -11.11
C TYR A 307 -5.41 2.91 -12.62
N TRP A 308 -5.69 1.67 -13.02
CA TRP A 308 -5.88 1.35 -14.45
C TRP A 308 -7.10 2.05 -15.03
N ALA A 309 -8.21 2.07 -14.31
CA ALA A 309 -9.41 2.82 -14.72
C ALA A 309 -9.11 4.34 -14.84
N TYR A 310 -8.34 4.91 -13.91
CA TYR A 310 -7.86 6.29 -14.03
C TYR A 310 -6.97 6.47 -15.27
N PHE A 311 -6.02 5.57 -15.54
CA PHE A 311 -5.16 5.64 -16.72
C PHE A 311 -5.97 5.70 -18.02
N PHE A 312 -6.90 4.75 -18.20
CA PHE A 312 -7.75 4.75 -19.40
C PHE A 312 -8.67 5.97 -19.46
N SER A 313 -9.14 6.48 -18.31
CA SER A 313 -9.88 7.74 -18.25
C SER A 313 -9.03 8.93 -18.74
N VAL A 314 -7.78 9.07 -18.27
CA VAL A 314 -6.86 10.13 -18.73
C VAL A 314 -6.67 10.05 -20.25
N VAL A 315 -6.32 8.87 -20.76
CA VAL A 315 -6.08 8.65 -22.20
C VAL A 315 -7.33 9.03 -23.01
N SER A 316 -8.49 8.55 -22.60
CA SER A 316 -9.75 8.82 -23.30
C SER A 316 -10.13 10.31 -23.26
N LEU A 317 -9.98 10.99 -22.12
CA LEU A 317 -10.32 12.41 -21.98
C LEU A 317 -9.35 13.32 -22.73
N LEU A 318 -8.05 12.98 -22.77
CA LEU A 318 -7.06 13.73 -23.56
C LEU A 318 -7.28 13.53 -25.07
N LEU A 319 -7.60 12.30 -25.51
CA LEU A 319 -7.99 12.04 -26.90
C LEU A 319 -9.28 12.79 -27.27
N ALA A 320 -10.25 12.85 -26.36
CA ALA A 320 -11.47 13.62 -26.57
C ALA A 320 -11.19 15.11 -26.75
N PHE A 321 -10.27 15.67 -25.96
CA PHE A 321 -9.83 17.05 -26.08
C PHE A 321 -9.13 17.32 -27.42
N GLY A 322 -8.19 16.45 -27.83
CA GLY A 322 -7.44 16.63 -29.08
C GLY A 322 -8.25 16.35 -30.36
N THR A 323 -9.24 15.45 -30.30
CA THR A 323 -10.02 15.02 -31.50
C THR A 323 -11.43 15.60 -31.57
N GLY A 324 -11.93 16.24 -30.50
CA GLY A 324 -13.31 16.73 -30.41
C GLY A 324 -14.39 15.63 -30.35
N ARG A 325 -14.00 14.35 -30.29
CA ARG A 325 -14.93 13.21 -30.32
C ARG A 325 -15.70 13.07 -29.00
N LYS A 326 -17.00 13.39 -29.02
CA LYS A 326 -17.90 13.28 -27.86
C LYS A 326 -17.97 11.87 -27.25
N GLY A 327 -17.83 10.82 -28.06
CA GLY A 327 -17.79 9.44 -27.57
C GLY A 327 -16.60 9.16 -26.63
N MET A 328 -15.43 9.74 -26.94
CA MET A 328 -14.23 9.61 -26.09
C MET A 328 -14.37 10.40 -24.79
N ALA A 329 -15.07 11.55 -24.83
CA ALA A 329 -15.37 12.33 -23.62
C ALA A 329 -16.31 11.56 -22.69
N TRP A 330 -17.36 10.95 -23.24
CA TRP A 330 -18.30 10.13 -22.48
C TRP A 330 -17.61 8.90 -21.89
N LEU A 331 -16.87 8.14 -22.70
CA LEU A 331 -16.10 6.98 -22.24
C LEU A 331 -15.13 7.37 -21.12
N GLY A 332 -14.39 8.46 -21.30
CA GLY A 332 -13.45 8.96 -20.32
C GLY A 332 -14.13 9.38 -19.00
N GLY A 333 -15.32 9.99 -19.07
CA GLY A 333 -16.12 10.34 -17.90
C GLY A 333 -16.71 9.12 -17.18
N VAL A 334 -17.15 8.09 -17.91
CA VAL A 334 -17.61 6.82 -17.33
C VAL A 334 -16.45 6.10 -16.63
N LEU A 335 -15.29 6.00 -17.29
CA LEU A 335 -14.08 5.42 -16.69
C LEU A 335 -13.64 6.19 -15.44
N LEU A 336 -13.75 7.52 -15.43
CA LEU A 336 -13.47 8.34 -14.25
C LEU A 336 -14.42 7.99 -13.09
N LEU A 337 -15.72 7.82 -13.37
CA LEU A 337 -16.70 7.43 -12.35
C LEU A 337 -16.43 6.01 -11.82
N VAL A 338 -16.08 5.06 -12.69
CA VAL A 338 -15.68 3.71 -12.27
C VAL A 338 -14.43 3.76 -11.40
N ALA A 339 -13.41 4.52 -11.81
CA ALA A 339 -12.17 4.69 -11.05
C ALA A 339 -12.43 5.33 -9.67
N LEU A 340 -13.28 6.35 -9.63
CA LEU A 340 -13.70 6.99 -8.38
C LEU A 340 -14.49 6.04 -7.48
N GLY A 341 -15.36 5.22 -8.07
CA GLY A 341 -16.12 4.19 -7.36
C GLY A 341 -15.21 3.13 -6.74
N LEU A 342 -14.26 2.59 -7.50
CA LEU A 342 -13.26 1.63 -7.01
C LEU A 342 -12.36 2.24 -5.92
N HIS A 343 -11.88 3.46 -6.15
CA HIS A 343 -11.03 4.17 -5.19
C HIS A 343 -11.78 4.43 -3.88
N GLY A 344 -13.00 4.98 -3.95
CA GLY A 344 -13.85 5.22 -2.80
C GLY A 344 -14.23 3.92 -2.07
N PHE A 345 -14.55 2.86 -2.80
CA PHE A 345 -14.84 1.54 -2.24
C PHE A 345 -13.64 0.98 -1.46
N GLY A 346 -12.45 0.99 -2.05
CA GLY A 346 -11.22 0.55 -1.39
C GLY A 346 -10.91 1.37 -0.14
N PHE A 347 -11.04 2.70 -0.23
CA PHE A 347 -10.79 3.59 0.90
C PHE A 347 -11.80 3.39 2.05
N VAL A 348 -13.10 3.31 1.73
CA VAL A 348 -14.17 3.10 2.72
C VAL A 348 -14.05 1.73 3.38
N LEU A 349 -13.86 0.66 2.62
CA LEU A 349 -13.64 -0.68 3.20
C LEU A 349 -12.42 -0.68 4.12
N ARG A 350 -11.33 -0.02 3.71
CA ARG A 350 -10.14 0.10 4.55
C ARG A 350 -10.46 0.84 5.87
N CYS A 351 -11.21 1.93 5.83
CA CYS A 351 -11.65 2.63 7.05
C CYS A 351 -12.51 1.73 7.96
N LEU A 352 -13.41 0.92 7.38
CA LEU A 352 -14.27 0.00 8.13
C LEU A 352 -13.46 -1.16 8.75
N ILE A 353 -12.51 -1.74 8.03
CA ILE A 353 -11.65 -2.83 8.52
C ILE A 353 -10.68 -2.32 9.59
N ALA A 354 -10.14 -1.13 9.39
CA ALA A 354 -9.21 -0.51 10.33
C ALA A 354 -9.92 0.13 11.54
N GLU A 355 -11.25 0.25 11.51
CA GLU A 355 -12.10 0.90 12.53
C GLU A 355 -11.73 2.37 12.79
N ARG A 356 -11.19 3.03 11.76
CA ARG A 356 -10.66 4.39 11.85
C ARG A 356 -10.66 5.07 10.50
N PHE A 357 -10.48 6.38 10.51
CA PHE A 357 -10.19 7.09 9.29
C PHE A 357 -8.77 6.77 8.81
N ALA A 358 -8.66 6.11 7.66
CA ALA A 358 -7.42 5.55 7.13
C ALA A 358 -6.53 6.64 6.50
N ILE A 359 -5.87 7.46 7.33
CA ILE A 359 -4.95 8.54 6.92
C ILE A 359 -3.63 8.56 7.71
N GLN A 360 -3.30 7.48 8.42
CA GLN A 360 -2.33 7.52 9.50
C GLN A 360 -0.93 7.08 9.14
N ASN A 361 -0.81 6.32 8.05
CA ASN A 361 0.47 5.97 7.45
C ASN A 361 0.57 6.56 6.04
N GLN A 362 1.74 6.44 5.45
CA GLN A 362 2.04 7.01 4.15
C GLN A 362 1.12 6.45 3.04
N PHE A 363 0.90 5.13 3.01
CA PHE A 363 -0.02 4.52 2.03
C PHE A 363 -1.44 5.09 2.15
N GLU A 364 -1.96 5.12 3.37
CA GLU A 364 -3.30 5.60 3.68
C GLU A 364 -3.50 7.07 3.35
N SER A 365 -2.56 7.92 3.76
CA SER A 365 -2.60 9.35 3.46
C SER A 365 -2.53 9.62 1.95
N MET A 366 -1.75 8.85 1.18
CA MET A 366 -1.72 8.92 -0.29
C MET A 366 -3.08 8.55 -0.91
N THR A 367 -3.73 7.48 -0.45
CA THR A 367 -5.07 7.12 -0.94
C THR A 367 -6.11 8.19 -0.57
N GLY A 368 -6.08 8.71 0.66
CA GLY A 368 -7.01 9.74 1.12
C GLY A 368 -6.86 11.06 0.37
N LEU A 369 -5.64 11.57 0.23
CA LEU A 369 -5.39 12.85 -0.46
C LEU A 369 -5.77 12.78 -1.94
N SER A 370 -5.49 11.65 -2.60
CA SER A 370 -5.79 11.51 -4.03
C SER A 370 -7.28 11.33 -4.28
N LEU A 371 -7.99 10.63 -3.39
CA LEU A 371 -9.45 10.57 -3.45
C LEU A 371 -10.07 11.97 -3.34
N PHE A 372 -9.61 12.78 -2.38
CA PHE A 372 -10.05 14.16 -2.25
C PHE A 372 -9.74 15.01 -3.50
N ALA A 373 -8.52 14.92 -4.04
CA ALA A 373 -8.13 15.63 -5.25
C ALA A 373 -8.99 15.25 -6.47
N VAL A 374 -9.29 13.96 -6.64
CA VAL A 374 -10.16 13.47 -7.72
C VAL A 374 -11.58 14.00 -7.57
N LEU A 375 -12.14 14.00 -6.35
CA LEU A 375 -13.48 14.54 -6.08
C LEU A 375 -13.56 16.03 -6.43
N VAL A 376 -12.57 16.82 -6.03
CA VAL A 376 -12.49 18.25 -6.36
C VAL A 376 -12.36 18.46 -7.87
N GLY A 377 -11.47 17.73 -8.54
CA GLY A 377 -11.28 17.86 -9.99
C GLY A 377 -12.52 17.43 -10.80
N ALA A 378 -13.21 16.37 -10.37
CA ALA A 378 -14.48 15.95 -10.95
C ALA A 378 -15.60 16.98 -10.72
N ALA A 379 -15.66 17.62 -9.54
CA ALA A 379 -16.59 18.71 -9.27
C ALA A 379 -16.33 19.92 -10.19
N ILE A 380 -15.06 20.29 -10.40
CA ILE A 380 -14.69 21.37 -11.33
C ILE A 380 -15.04 20.99 -12.77
N MET A 381 -14.82 19.73 -13.19
CA MET A 381 -15.22 19.24 -14.50
C MET A 381 -16.71 19.45 -14.75
N ILE A 382 -17.56 19.07 -13.79
CA ILE A 382 -19.01 19.23 -13.88
C ILE A 382 -19.40 20.72 -13.90
N ALA A 383 -18.85 21.51 -12.98
CA ALA A 383 -19.18 22.92 -12.83
C ALA A 383 -18.77 23.76 -14.04
N ARG A 384 -17.59 23.50 -14.62
CA ARG A 384 -17.08 24.23 -15.79
C ARG A 384 -17.49 23.62 -17.12
N ARG A 385 -18.05 22.40 -17.11
CA ARG A 385 -18.33 21.59 -18.31
C ARG A 385 -17.10 21.45 -19.21
N GLN A 386 -15.95 21.22 -18.59
CA GLN A 386 -14.64 21.12 -19.26
C GLN A 386 -13.97 19.81 -18.87
N TRP A 387 -13.86 18.89 -19.84
CA TRP A 387 -13.35 17.52 -19.66
C TRP A 387 -11.90 17.47 -19.19
N LEU A 388 -11.12 18.52 -19.46
CA LEU A 388 -9.71 18.61 -19.10
C LEU A 388 -9.50 18.59 -17.58
N PHE A 389 -10.47 19.06 -16.78
CA PHE A 389 -10.42 18.93 -15.32
C PHE A 389 -10.66 17.48 -14.85
N GLY A 390 -11.47 16.71 -15.59
CA GLY A 390 -11.61 15.27 -15.38
C GLY A 390 -10.32 14.52 -15.70
N ALA A 391 -9.65 14.90 -16.79
CA ALA A 391 -8.32 14.37 -17.11
C ALA A 391 -7.31 14.72 -16.01
N ALA A 392 -7.38 15.93 -15.44
CA ALA A 392 -6.47 16.35 -14.37
C ALA A 392 -6.70 15.55 -13.09
N ALA A 393 -7.97 15.38 -12.71
CA ALA A 393 -8.40 14.52 -11.61
C ALA A 393 -7.88 13.09 -11.80
N ALA A 394 -8.13 12.51 -12.98
CA ALA A 394 -7.72 11.15 -13.30
C ALA A 394 -6.20 10.98 -13.28
N THR A 395 -5.43 11.97 -13.75
CA THR A 395 -3.96 11.93 -13.70
C THR A 395 -3.46 11.92 -12.26
N VAL A 396 -4.01 12.75 -11.36
CA VAL A 396 -3.63 12.71 -9.93
C VAL A 396 -3.99 11.35 -9.33
N GLY A 397 -5.20 10.84 -9.57
CA GLY A 397 -5.64 9.52 -9.09
C GLY A 397 -4.72 8.40 -9.58
N PHE A 398 -4.38 8.38 -10.86
CA PHE A 398 -3.46 7.42 -11.46
C PHE A 398 -2.06 7.49 -10.84
N MET A 399 -1.44 8.68 -10.86
CA MET A 399 -0.06 8.84 -10.38
C MET A 399 0.08 8.46 -8.91
N VAL A 400 -0.86 8.88 -8.06
CA VAL A 400 -0.77 8.63 -6.61
C VAL A 400 -1.07 7.17 -6.29
N LEU A 401 -2.12 6.56 -6.87
CA LEU A 401 -2.43 5.15 -6.60
C LEU A 401 -1.36 4.20 -7.18
N LEU A 402 -0.81 4.50 -8.36
CA LEU A 402 0.32 3.75 -8.91
C LEU A 402 1.51 3.82 -7.96
N THR A 403 1.84 5.01 -7.46
CA THR A 403 2.96 5.18 -6.53
C THR A 403 2.71 4.44 -5.22
N ALA A 404 1.52 4.58 -4.63
CA ALA A 404 1.14 3.95 -3.38
C ALA A 404 1.22 2.42 -3.44
N THR A 405 0.79 1.82 -4.56
CA THR A 405 0.73 0.35 -4.72
C THR A 405 2.03 -0.25 -5.24
N GLN A 406 2.74 0.42 -6.16
CA GLN A 406 3.87 -0.19 -6.89
C GLN A 406 5.25 0.20 -6.37
N MET A 407 5.41 1.36 -5.74
CA MET A 407 6.72 1.77 -5.20
C MET A 407 7.03 1.12 -3.85
N GLY A 408 6.06 0.38 -3.28
CA GLY A 408 6.09 -0.24 -1.95
C GLY A 408 6.36 0.76 -0.85
N ILE A 409 5.47 1.74 -0.82
CA ILE A 409 5.29 2.66 0.27
C ILE A 409 4.95 1.86 1.54
N PRO A 410 5.54 2.19 2.70
CA PRO A 410 5.17 1.57 3.97
C PRO A 410 3.68 1.75 4.32
N GLY A 411 3.10 0.79 5.04
CA GLY A 411 1.72 0.89 5.54
C GLY A 411 0.64 0.31 4.61
N VAL A 412 1.01 -0.47 3.58
CA VAL A 412 0.03 -1.21 2.75
C VAL A 412 -0.82 -2.14 3.60
N ASN A 413 -0.19 -2.86 4.53
CA ASN A 413 -0.89 -3.74 5.47
C ASN A 413 -1.67 -2.91 6.50
N ILE A 414 -2.88 -3.35 6.83
CA ILE A 414 -3.70 -2.68 7.84
C ILE A 414 -3.15 -3.05 9.22
N GLN A 415 -2.41 -2.11 9.81
CA GLN A 415 -1.82 -2.21 11.14
C GLN A 415 -2.57 -1.31 12.14
N ARG A 416 -2.33 -1.56 13.43
CA ARG A 416 -2.82 -0.71 14.53
C ARG A 416 -2.24 0.70 14.40
N GLU A 417 -3.03 1.68 14.83
CA GLU A 417 -2.64 3.09 14.93
C GLU A 417 -1.39 3.21 15.83
N ALA A 418 -0.39 3.98 15.42
CA ALA A 418 0.70 4.34 16.34
C ALA A 418 0.10 5.12 17.51
N ALA A 419 0.54 4.83 18.74
CA ALA A 419 -0.11 5.30 19.96
C ALA A 419 -0.34 6.81 19.97
N ILE A 420 0.60 7.60 19.47
CA ILE A 420 0.52 9.07 19.39
C ILE A 420 -0.59 9.58 18.47
N LEU A 421 -0.98 8.83 17.42
CA LEU A 421 -2.06 9.24 16.52
C LEU A 421 -3.46 9.10 17.13
N ASN A 422 -3.55 8.42 18.28
CA ASN A 422 -4.79 8.20 19.01
C ASN A 422 -5.00 9.15 20.18
N THR A 423 -3.98 9.90 20.58
CA THR A 423 -4.04 10.74 21.78
C THR A 423 -4.82 12.03 21.57
N SER A 424 -4.99 12.50 20.34
CA SER A 424 -5.62 13.80 20.09
C SER A 424 -6.48 13.88 18.83
N VAL A 425 -7.71 14.36 19.00
CA VAL A 425 -8.60 14.76 17.89
C VAL A 425 -7.99 15.90 17.07
N LEU A 426 -7.19 16.77 17.71
CA LEU A 426 -6.54 17.91 17.05
C LEU A 426 -5.52 17.45 16.01
N LEU A 427 -4.78 16.37 16.29
CA LEU A 427 -3.86 15.76 15.33
C LEU A 427 -4.61 15.22 14.11
N LYS A 428 -5.77 14.60 14.30
CA LYS A 428 -6.62 14.10 13.20
C LYS A 428 -7.08 15.24 12.30
N TYR A 429 -7.49 16.37 12.86
CA TYR A 429 -7.85 17.56 12.09
C TYR A 429 -6.65 18.20 11.38
N HIS A 430 -5.51 18.31 12.06
CA HIS A 430 -4.26 18.80 11.48
C HIS A 430 -3.88 17.98 10.23
N VAL A 431 -3.70 16.67 10.39
CA VAL A 431 -3.26 15.78 9.30
C VAL A 431 -4.26 15.81 8.15
N THR A 432 -5.56 15.69 8.43
CA THR A 432 -6.59 15.73 7.38
C THR A 432 -6.55 17.03 6.60
N THR A 433 -6.40 18.18 7.28
CA THR A 433 -6.36 19.50 6.64
C THR A 433 -5.12 19.66 5.76
N VAL A 434 -3.96 19.20 6.23
CA VAL A 434 -2.72 19.18 5.45
C VAL A 434 -2.85 18.28 4.22
N LEU A 435 -3.43 17.08 4.36
CA LEU A 435 -3.65 16.17 3.23
C LEU A 435 -4.61 16.74 2.19
N CYS A 436 -5.68 17.41 2.62
CA CYS A 436 -6.56 18.15 1.69
C CYS A 436 -5.78 19.21 0.91
N SER A 437 -4.90 19.97 1.58
CA SER A 437 -4.05 20.96 0.90
C SER A 437 -3.12 20.32 -0.12
N TYR A 438 -2.48 19.18 0.21
CA TYR A 438 -1.59 18.47 -0.71
C TYR A 438 -2.34 17.89 -1.91
N GLY A 439 -3.57 17.42 -1.72
CA GLY A 439 -4.46 17.02 -2.81
C GLY A 439 -4.76 18.18 -3.78
N LEU A 440 -5.02 19.39 -3.25
CA LEU A 440 -5.25 20.59 -4.07
C LEU A 440 -3.99 21.04 -4.81
N ILE A 441 -2.83 20.98 -4.15
CA ILE A 441 -1.52 21.27 -4.74
C ILE A 441 -1.22 20.31 -5.90
N ALA A 442 -1.45 19.01 -5.70
CA ALA A 442 -1.27 17.99 -6.74
C ALA A 442 -2.21 18.22 -7.94
N LEU A 443 -3.48 18.54 -7.68
CA LEU A 443 -4.43 18.87 -8.74
C LEU A 443 -4.04 20.16 -9.47
N GLY A 444 -3.65 21.20 -8.74
CA GLY A 444 -3.18 22.48 -9.30
C GLY A 444 -1.94 22.31 -10.18
N PHE A 445 -1.01 21.44 -9.79
CA PHE A 445 0.13 21.05 -10.60
C PHE A 445 -0.29 20.45 -11.95
N VAL A 446 -1.18 19.45 -11.96
CA VAL A 446 -1.62 18.83 -13.22
C VAL A 446 -2.40 19.81 -14.10
N VAL A 447 -3.27 20.64 -13.51
CA VAL A 447 -3.97 21.72 -14.23
C VAL A 447 -2.95 22.70 -14.83
N SER A 448 -1.87 23.01 -14.13
CA SER A 448 -0.79 23.88 -14.63
C SER A 448 -0.02 23.24 -15.78
N LEU A 449 0.27 21.93 -15.72
CA LEU A 449 0.86 21.21 -16.84
C LEU A 449 -0.03 21.26 -18.08
N PHE A 450 -1.35 21.12 -17.91
CA PHE A 450 -2.30 21.26 -19.01
C PHE A 450 -2.36 22.69 -19.55
N TYR A 451 -2.31 23.71 -18.68
CA TYR A 451 -2.20 25.10 -19.11
C TYR A 451 -0.95 25.32 -19.97
N LEU A 452 0.21 24.87 -19.49
CA LEU A 452 1.48 24.97 -20.22
C LEU A 452 1.41 24.21 -21.56
N GLY A 453 0.84 23.01 -21.56
CA GLY A 453 0.64 22.20 -22.77
C GLY A 453 -0.19 22.94 -23.83
N VAL A 454 -1.36 23.47 -23.45
CA VAL A 454 -2.23 24.24 -24.36
C VAL A 454 -1.58 25.56 -24.79
N HIS A 455 -0.84 26.22 -23.89
CA HIS A 455 -0.14 27.47 -24.17
C HIS A 455 0.98 27.26 -25.21
N TYR A 456 1.88 26.29 -25.00
CA TYR A 456 3.00 26.05 -25.91
C TYR A 456 2.58 25.37 -27.21
N ALA A 457 1.63 24.43 -27.18
CA ALA A 457 1.16 23.76 -28.40
C ALA A 457 0.66 24.76 -29.44
N GLY A 458 -0.16 25.73 -29.04
CA GLY A 458 -0.62 26.71 -29.99
C GLY A 458 0.36 27.86 -30.28
N ARG A 459 1.50 27.96 -29.57
CA ARG A 459 2.62 28.82 -30.00
C ARG A 459 3.36 28.17 -31.17
N LEU A 460 3.60 26.86 -31.09
CA LEU A 460 4.19 26.09 -32.18
C LEU A 460 3.34 26.14 -33.45
N ASN A 461 2.01 26.01 -33.32
CA ASN A 461 1.10 26.14 -34.46
C ASN A 461 1.14 27.53 -35.10
N GLN A 462 1.30 28.59 -34.30
CA GLN A 462 1.41 29.96 -34.79
C GLN A 462 2.75 30.20 -35.52
N GLU A 463 3.85 29.68 -34.98
CA GLU A 463 5.18 29.74 -35.62
C GLU A 463 5.22 28.94 -36.95
N GLN A 464 4.54 27.77 -37.01
CA GLN A 464 4.36 27.00 -38.25
C GLN A 464 3.49 27.74 -39.29
N ALA A 465 2.41 28.41 -38.87
CA ALA A 465 1.58 29.20 -39.77
C ALA A 465 2.33 30.40 -40.37
N VAL A 466 3.26 30.99 -39.61
CA VAL A 466 4.11 32.11 -40.06
C VAL A 466 5.24 31.63 -41.00
N THR A 467 5.74 30.41 -40.84
CA THR A 467 6.74 29.82 -41.75
C THR A 467 6.13 29.24 -43.04
N THR A 468 4.84 28.90 -43.02
CA THR A 468 4.09 28.40 -44.18
C THR A 468 3.41 29.56 -44.93
N THR A 469 4.19 30.55 -45.36
CA THR A 469 3.71 31.68 -46.18
C THR A 469 3.41 31.25 -47.62
N GLY A 470 2.25 30.63 -47.80
CA GLY A 470 1.48 30.64 -49.04
C GLY A 470 0.10 31.25 -48.75
N VAL A 471 -0.46 31.98 -49.70
CA VAL A 471 -1.67 32.86 -49.63
C VAL A 471 -2.91 32.25 -48.93
N HIS A 472 -2.93 30.96 -48.62
CA HIS A 472 -3.95 30.27 -47.83
C HIS A 472 -3.93 30.52 -46.30
N SER A 473 -2.81 30.96 -45.70
CA SER A 473 -2.71 31.12 -44.24
C SER A 473 -3.41 32.38 -43.69
N VAL A 474 -3.51 33.44 -44.49
CA VAL A 474 -4.16 34.70 -44.09
C VAL A 474 -5.69 34.57 -44.03
N ALA A 475 -6.28 33.73 -44.89
CA ALA A 475 -7.71 33.47 -44.89
C ALA A 475 -8.17 32.62 -43.69
N LEU A 476 -7.33 31.70 -43.20
CA LEU A 476 -7.63 30.89 -42.02
C LEU A 476 -7.44 31.68 -40.72
N ALA A 477 -6.45 32.58 -40.66
CA ALA A 477 -6.24 33.50 -39.54
C ALA A 477 -7.37 34.54 -39.40
N ALA A 478 -7.99 34.95 -40.52
CA ALA A 478 -9.13 35.88 -40.53
C ALA A 478 -10.47 35.25 -40.09
N LEU A 479 -10.57 33.92 -40.03
CA LEU A 479 -11.81 33.20 -39.68
C LEU A 479 -11.96 32.86 -38.20
N GLY A 480 -10.94 33.10 -37.35
CA GLY A 480 -11.09 33.09 -35.89
C GLY A 480 -11.58 31.81 -35.21
N GLU A 481 -11.80 30.71 -35.96
CA GLU A 481 -12.50 29.53 -35.43
C GLU A 481 -11.70 28.76 -34.37
N ASP A 482 -10.36 28.84 -34.36
CA ASP A 482 -9.50 28.12 -33.41
C ASP A 482 -9.02 28.96 -32.19
N GLU A 483 -9.05 30.30 -32.26
CA GLU A 483 -8.58 31.14 -31.14
C GLU A 483 -9.58 31.21 -29.98
N ALA A 484 -10.87 31.32 -30.28
CA ALA A 484 -11.90 31.50 -29.26
C ALA A 484 -12.05 30.29 -28.32
N PRO A 485 -12.07 29.03 -28.81
CA PRO A 485 -12.08 27.84 -27.94
C PRO A 485 -10.81 27.74 -27.08
N ARG A 486 -9.64 28.03 -27.67
CA ARG A 486 -8.35 27.98 -26.96
C ARG A 486 -8.25 29.04 -25.87
N ALA A 487 -8.61 30.28 -26.16
CA ALA A 487 -8.60 31.37 -25.20
C ALA A 487 -9.56 31.08 -24.04
N ARG A 488 -10.72 30.48 -24.32
CA ARG A 488 -11.65 30.00 -23.29
C ARG A 488 -11.01 28.91 -22.42
N THR A 489 -10.37 27.90 -23.02
CA THR A 489 -9.71 26.82 -22.26
C THR A 489 -8.58 27.36 -21.38
N LEU A 490 -7.71 28.22 -21.91
CA LEU A 490 -6.65 28.86 -21.12
C LEU A 490 -7.22 29.71 -19.98
N GLY A 491 -8.30 30.46 -20.23
CA GLY A 491 -8.98 31.25 -19.21
C GLY A 491 -9.67 30.39 -18.14
N ASP A 492 -10.23 29.24 -18.51
CA ASP A 492 -10.81 28.26 -17.57
C ASP A 492 -9.73 27.62 -16.69
N LEU A 493 -8.62 27.19 -17.30
CA LEU A 493 -7.46 26.60 -16.61
C LEU A 493 -6.81 27.60 -15.65
N ASP A 494 -6.55 28.83 -16.09
CA ASP A 494 -5.96 29.88 -15.26
C ASP A 494 -6.84 30.22 -14.05
N LYS A 495 -8.16 30.37 -14.25
CA LYS A 495 -9.10 30.63 -13.15
C LYS A 495 -9.15 29.48 -12.15
N ALA A 496 -9.26 28.24 -12.65
CA ALA A 496 -9.31 27.06 -11.79
C ALA A 496 -8.00 26.90 -11.02
N GLN A 497 -6.86 27.09 -11.68
CA GLN A 497 -5.55 27.05 -11.05
C GLN A 497 -5.46 28.09 -9.91
N MET A 498 -5.90 29.33 -10.14
CA MET A 498 -5.88 30.35 -9.09
C MET A 498 -6.72 29.97 -7.87
N ILE A 499 -7.93 29.44 -8.09
CA ILE A 499 -8.81 28.99 -7.01
C ILE A 499 -8.16 27.84 -6.24
N LEU A 500 -7.56 26.87 -6.94
CA LEU A 500 -6.86 25.74 -6.32
C LEU A 500 -5.66 26.21 -5.48
N LEU A 501 -4.83 27.13 -6.00
CA LEU A 501 -3.68 27.69 -5.29
C LEU A 501 -4.11 28.45 -4.03
N GLN A 502 -5.17 29.26 -4.12
CA GLN A 502 -5.69 30.00 -2.97
C GLN A 502 -6.27 29.07 -1.91
N LEU A 503 -7.04 28.06 -2.32
CA LEU A 503 -7.61 27.08 -1.40
C LEU A 503 -6.50 26.24 -0.74
N ALA A 504 -5.49 25.82 -1.51
CA ALA A 504 -4.31 25.15 -1.00
C ALA A 504 -3.54 26.00 0.03
N PHE A 505 -3.33 27.29 -0.26
CA PHE A 505 -2.67 28.23 0.64
C PHE A 505 -3.41 28.35 1.99
N TRP A 506 -4.73 28.57 1.95
CA TRP A 506 -5.52 28.71 3.18
C TRP A 506 -5.61 27.41 3.96
N THR A 507 -5.88 26.29 3.28
CA THR A 507 -5.97 24.98 3.94
C THR A 507 -4.63 24.56 4.54
N LEU A 508 -3.51 24.73 3.82
CA LEU A 508 -2.18 24.45 4.36
C LEU A 508 -1.86 25.34 5.57
N GLY A 509 -2.17 26.63 5.49
CA GLY A 509 -1.97 27.56 6.62
C GLY A 509 -2.76 27.16 7.87
N VAL A 510 -4.04 26.83 7.72
CA VAL A 510 -4.86 26.30 8.82
C VAL A 510 -4.27 24.99 9.34
N GLY A 511 -3.84 24.10 8.44
CA GLY A 511 -3.13 22.87 8.80
C GLY A 511 -1.92 23.14 9.68
N ILE A 512 -1.00 24.02 9.26
CA ILE A 512 0.20 24.39 10.03
C ILE A 512 -0.17 24.92 11.42
N LEU A 513 -1.17 25.80 11.51
CA LEU A 513 -1.63 26.35 12.80
C LEU A 513 -2.22 25.27 13.72
N LEU A 514 -3.03 24.35 13.18
CA LEU A 514 -3.55 23.21 13.95
C LEU A 514 -2.43 22.29 14.44
N GLY A 515 -1.37 22.12 13.64
CA GLY A 515 -0.19 21.35 13.99
C GLY A 515 0.59 21.99 15.13
N ALA A 516 0.83 23.30 15.05
CA ALA A 516 1.49 24.08 16.10
C ALA A 516 0.70 24.02 17.42
N TRP A 517 -0.64 24.11 17.36
CA TRP A 517 -1.48 23.98 18.54
C TRP A 517 -1.41 22.56 19.15
N TRP A 518 -1.40 21.53 18.32
CA TRP A 518 -1.23 20.16 18.79
C TRP A 518 0.15 19.91 19.41
N ALA A 519 1.21 20.48 18.83
CA ALA A 519 2.56 20.38 19.34
C ALA A 519 2.69 21.03 20.73
N ASP A 520 2.04 22.17 20.94
CA ASP A 520 2.01 22.83 22.26
C ASP A 520 1.36 21.93 23.32
N HIS A 521 0.20 21.34 22.98
CA HIS A 521 -0.51 20.44 23.88
C HIS A 521 0.25 19.14 24.18
N SER A 522 1.01 18.62 23.20
CA SER A 522 1.62 17.28 23.30
C SER A 522 3.07 17.32 23.78
N TRP A 523 3.82 18.34 23.39
CA TRP A 523 5.27 18.45 23.65
C TRP A 523 5.63 19.68 24.50
N GLY A 524 4.64 20.49 24.91
CA GLY A 524 4.84 21.69 25.72
C GLY A 524 5.51 22.85 24.96
N ARG A 525 5.54 22.80 23.62
CA ARG A 525 6.02 23.89 22.77
C ARG A 525 5.26 23.93 21.45
N TRP A 526 4.91 25.14 21.02
CA TRP A 526 4.12 25.36 19.80
C TRP A 526 4.89 25.18 18.48
N TRP A 527 6.23 25.24 18.49
CA TRP A 527 7.07 25.07 17.29
C TRP A 527 8.49 24.63 17.67
N ALA A 528 9.08 23.72 16.91
CA ALA A 528 10.41 23.15 17.15
C ALA A 528 11.40 23.39 16.01
N PHE A 529 10.96 23.96 14.87
CA PHE A 529 11.75 24.07 13.63
C PHE A 529 12.33 22.73 13.20
N ASP A 530 11.60 21.64 13.43
CA ASP A 530 12.00 20.35 12.89
C ASP A 530 11.95 20.40 11.35
N PRO A 531 12.61 19.45 10.66
CA PRO A 531 12.63 19.45 9.21
C PRO A 531 11.24 19.53 8.57
N LYS A 532 10.22 18.81 9.08
CA LYS A 532 8.88 18.85 8.48
C LYS A 532 8.19 20.19 8.72
N GLU A 533 8.22 20.72 9.93
CA GLU A 533 7.68 22.03 10.27
C GLU A 533 8.28 23.13 9.38
N THR A 534 9.61 23.13 9.23
CA THR A 534 10.33 24.12 8.42
C THR A 534 9.97 24.03 6.94
N TRP A 535 9.95 22.84 6.37
CA TRP A 535 9.62 22.66 4.95
C TRP A 535 8.13 22.88 4.64
N ALA A 536 7.24 22.60 5.58
CA ALA A 536 5.83 22.99 5.48
C ALA A 536 5.67 24.53 5.44
N LEU A 537 6.39 25.25 6.30
CA LEU A 537 6.41 26.72 6.28
C LEU A 537 6.98 27.28 4.97
N ILE A 538 8.08 26.73 4.47
CA ILE A 538 8.67 27.11 3.16
C ILE A 538 7.64 26.90 2.04
N THR A 539 6.97 25.74 2.04
CA THR A 539 5.92 25.44 1.06
C THR A 539 4.82 26.50 1.13
N TRP A 540 4.34 26.84 2.33
CA TRP A 540 3.30 27.86 2.52
C TRP A 540 3.73 29.26 2.02
N ILE A 541 4.97 29.69 2.31
CA ILE A 541 5.53 30.96 1.84
C ILE A 541 5.66 31.00 0.32
N ILE A 542 6.06 29.89 -0.32
CA ILE A 542 6.12 29.84 -1.80
C ILE A 542 4.73 30.12 -2.38
N TYR A 543 3.68 29.48 -1.86
CA TYR A 543 2.32 29.72 -2.34
C TYR A 543 1.84 31.15 -2.08
N LEU A 544 2.18 31.73 -0.93
CA LEU A 544 1.95 33.14 -0.65
C LEU A 544 2.61 34.02 -1.72
N MET A 545 3.88 33.77 -2.02
CA MET A 545 4.66 34.50 -3.03
C MET A 545 4.04 34.35 -4.42
N VAL A 546 3.57 33.15 -4.82
CA VAL A 546 2.90 32.96 -6.11
C VAL A 546 1.65 33.84 -6.22
N ILE A 547 0.81 33.85 -5.18
CA ILE A 547 -0.42 34.62 -5.15
C ILE A 547 -0.13 36.13 -5.25
N HIS A 548 0.90 36.61 -4.54
CA HIS A 548 1.29 38.02 -4.55
C HIS A 548 1.94 38.45 -5.87
N LEU A 549 2.88 37.64 -6.38
CA LEU A 549 3.61 37.92 -7.62
C LEU A 549 2.65 38.05 -8.82
N ARG A 550 1.54 37.30 -8.81
CA ARG A 550 0.52 37.39 -9.87
C ARG A 550 -0.06 38.80 -10.04
N PHE A 551 -0.10 39.63 -9.00
CA PHE A 551 -0.57 41.01 -9.13
C PHE A 551 0.44 41.92 -9.84
N ALA A 552 1.73 41.60 -9.77
CA ALA A 552 2.81 42.41 -10.33
C ALA A 552 3.22 42.01 -11.77
N VAL A 553 2.89 40.79 -12.21
CA VAL A 553 3.37 40.26 -13.50
C VAL A 553 2.34 40.43 -14.63
N LYS A 554 2.85 40.70 -15.84
CA LYS A 554 2.06 40.88 -17.06
C LYS A 554 1.43 39.56 -17.54
N ASP A 555 2.21 38.49 -17.64
CA ASP A 555 1.76 37.16 -18.09
C ASP A 555 1.26 36.29 -16.94
N ARG A 556 0.18 36.74 -16.31
CA ARG A 556 -0.34 36.17 -15.05
C ARG A 556 -0.47 34.65 -15.06
N GLY A 557 -1.13 34.08 -16.07
CA GLY A 557 -1.39 32.63 -16.14
C GLY A 557 -0.12 31.79 -16.35
N LEU A 558 0.80 32.25 -17.20
CA LEU A 558 2.05 31.52 -17.48
C LEU A 558 2.96 31.50 -16.26
N THR A 559 3.12 32.64 -15.59
CA THR A 559 3.93 32.73 -14.37
C THR A 559 3.34 31.85 -13.27
N THR A 560 2.02 31.89 -13.06
CA THR A 560 1.40 31.06 -12.03
C THR A 560 1.54 29.58 -12.34
N ALA A 561 1.44 29.16 -13.62
CA ALA A 561 1.59 27.76 -14.02
C ALA A 561 2.97 27.20 -13.67
N TRP A 562 4.04 27.91 -14.03
CA TRP A 562 5.40 27.49 -13.66
C TRP A 562 5.65 27.52 -12.16
N MET A 563 5.11 28.53 -11.47
CA MET A 563 5.26 28.62 -10.02
C MET A 563 4.47 27.52 -9.27
N SER A 564 3.34 27.06 -9.81
CA SER A 564 2.63 25.89 -9.28
C SER A 564 3.43 24.60 -9.45
N VAL A 565 4.19 24.47 -10.54
CA VAL A 565 5.12 23.35 -10.73
C VAL A 565 6.23 23.37 -9.68
N LEU A 566 6.84 24.54 -9.45
CA LEU A 566 7.85 24.71 -8.40
C LEU A 566 7.27 24.39 -7.01
N GLY A 567 6.08 24.93 -6.69
CA GLY A 567 5.42 24.70 -5.41
C GLY A 567 5.09 23.21 -5.17
N PHE A 568 4.72 22.46 -6.21
CA PHE A 568 4.50 21.02 -6.10
C PHE A 568 5.80 20.25 -5.86
N ILE A 569 6.91 20.62 -6.51
CA ILE A 569 8.23 20.00 -6.28
C ILE A 569 8.66 20.20 -4.82
N VAL A 570 8.48 21.41 -4.27
CA VAL A 570 8.80 21.68 -2.87
C VAL A 570 7.87 20.93 -1.92
N MET A 571 6.58 20.82 -2.23
CA MET A 571 5.66 19.98 -1.44
C MET A 571 6.09 18.50 -1.46
N LEU A 572 6.50 17.95 -2.61
CA LEU A 572 7.01 16.58 -2.70
C LEU A 572 8.26 16.37 -1.84
N TRP A 573 9.14 17.36 -1.78
CA TRP A 573 10.28 17.33 -0.88
C TRP A 573 9.86 17.31 0.60
N THR A 574 8.88 18.13 0.98
CA THR A 574 8.29 18.12 2.34
C THR A 574 7.67 16.76 2.68
N TYR A 575 6.94 16.15 1.74
CA TYR A 575 6.18 14.92 1.98
C TYR A 575 7.06 13.64 1.93
N PHE A 576 7.94 13.51 0.94
CA PHE A 576 8.82 12.35 0.78
C PHE A 576 10.26 12.60 1.25
N GLY A 577 10.85 13.72 0.81
CA GLY A 577 12.28 13.99 1.00
C GLY A 577 12.68 14.10 2.46
N VAL A 578 11.92 14.86 3.24
CA VAL A 578 12.19 15.04 4.69
C VAL A 578 12.11 13.71 5.43
N ASN A 579 11.11 12.89 5.13
CA ASN A 579 10.91 11.58 5.77
C ASN A 579 12.02 10.57 5.50
N LEU A 580 12.58 10.59 4.29
CA LEU A 580 13.55 9.60 3.85
C LEU A 580 14.99 9.98 4.19
N LEU A 581 15.29 11.27 4.37
CA LEU A 581 16.67 11.77 4.41
C LEU A 581 17.03 12.54 5.69
N LEU A 582 16.06 12.96 6.51
CA LEU A 582 16.31 13.79 7.68
C LEU A 582 15.70 13.17 8.94
N PRO A 583 16.41 13.15 10.08
CA PRO A 583 15.83 12.74 11.35
C PRO A 583 14.81 13.80 11.81
N GLY A 584 13.66 13.37 12.33
CA GLY A 584 12.63 14.30 12.80
C GLY A 584 11.55 13.65 13.65
N LEU A 585 10.79 14.47 14.38
CA LEU A 585 9.70 14.05 15.28
C LEU A 585 8.52 13.42 14.53
N HIS A 586 8.53 13.52 13.21
CA HIS A 586 7.48 13.07 12.31
C HIS A 586 7.81 11.78 11.56
N ALA A 587 8.78 10.99 12.04
CA ALA A 587 9.16 9.71 11.43
C ALA A 587 8.01 8.68 11.32
N TYR A 588 6.86 8.95 11.96
CA TYR A 588 5.63 8.15 11.90
C TYR A 588 4.74 8.41 10.67
N ALA A 589 4.93 9.54 9.95
CA ALA A 589 3.98 10.08 8.97
C ALA A 589 4.47 10.03 7.53
#